data_AF-A0A6M3ZJE3-F1
#
_entry.id   AF-A0A6M3ZJE3-F1
#
_cell.length_a   1.000
_cell.length_b   1.000
_cell.length_c   1.000
_cell.angle_alpha   90.00
_cell.angle_beta   90.00
_cell.angle_gamma   90.00
#
_symmetry.space_group_name_H-M   'P 1'
#
loop_
_entity.id
_entity.type
_entity.pdbx_description
1 polymer ?
#
loop_
_entity_poly.entity_id
_entity_poly.type
_entity_poly.pdbx_seq_one_letter_code
_entity_poly.pdbx_strand_id
1 'polypeptide(L)' 'MSHPKEYEIFVNTVHHKVPGPVVTFEQILQLDGVDINSVDIKLYDVDWTHGHQKGSLNPGGSVQVQNGMRFDAGKSNRS' A
#
# COMPACT_ATOMS: atom_id res chain seq x y z
N MET A 1 -19.46 11.21 17.89
CA MET A 1 -18.83 9.99 17.35
C MET A 1 -18.04 10.41 16.13
N SER A 2 -16.71 10.34 16.18
CA SER A 2 -15.86 10.69 15.05
C SER A 2 -15.86 9.54 14.06
N HIS A 3 -16.43 9.74 12.87
CA HIS A 3 -16.34 8.77 11.79
C HIS A 3 -14.86 8.51 11.48
N PRO A 4 -14.42 7.25 11.32
CA PRO A 4 -13.07 6.96 10.87
C PRO A 4 -12.89 7.65 9.51
N LYS A 5 -11.81 8.44 9.38
CA LYS A 5 -11.50 9.08 8.11
C LYS A 5 -11.10 7.97 7.13
N GLU A 6 -11.94 7.76 6.14
CA GLU A 6 -11.62 6.91 5.00
C GLU A 6 -10.83 7.71 3.99
N TYR A 7 -9.82 7.06 3.41
CA TYR A 7 -8.98 7.63 2.37
C TYR A 7 -9.11 6.80 1.10
N GLU A 8 -9.27 7.50 -0.02
CA GLU A 8 -9.37 6.90 -1.35
C GLU A 8 -7.97 6.75 -1.93
N ILE A 9 -7.57 5.51 -2.20
CA ILE A 9 -6.27 5.15 -2.74
C ILE A 9 -6.42 4.22 -3.94
N PHE A 10 -5.34 4.09 -4.70
CA PHE A 10 -5.23 3.09 -5.75
C PHE A 10 -4.11 2.12 -5.40
N VAL A 11 -4.38 0.83 -5.52
CA VAL A 11 -3.37 -0.24 -5.43
C VAL A 11 -3.30 -0.87 -6.82
N ASN A 12 -2.15 -0.72 -7.48
CA ASN A 12 -1.97 -0.99 -8.90
C ASN A 12 -3.08 -0.29 -9.72
N THR A 13 -3.94 -1.06 -10.38
CA THR A 13 -5.07 -0.53 -11.18
C THR A 13 -6.39 -0.49 -10.42
N VAL A 14 -6.44 -0.94 -9.17
CA VAL A 14 -7.67 -1.13 -8.39
C VAL A 14 -7.86 0.00 -7.39
N HIS A 15 -9.09 0.51 -7.31
CA HIS A 15 -9.46 1.55 -6.36
C HIS A 15 -9.91 0.97 -5.02
N HIS A 16 -9.38 1.49 -3.91
CA HIS A 16 -9.69 1.04 -2.55
C HIS A 16 -10.00 2.20 -1.61
N LYS A 17 -10.83 1.93 -0.61
CA LYS A 17 -11.06 2.79 0.54
C LYS A 17 -10.40 2.16 1.76
N VAL A 18 -9.51 2.90 2.41
CA VAL A 18 -8.79 2.44 3.59
C VAL A 18 -9.09 3.33 4.79
N PRO A 19 -9.26 2.76 5.99
CA PRO A 19 -9.30 3.55 7.22
C PRO A 19 -7.91 4.14 7.45
N GLY A 20 -7.84 5.46 7.64
CA GLY A 20 -6.55 6.15 7.83
C GLY A 20 -6.31 6.62 9.27
N PRO A 21 -5.16 7.26 9.54
CA PRO A 21 -4.32 7.97 8.56
C PRO A 21 -3.06 7.22 8.10
N VAL A 22 -2.90 5.93 8.39
CA VAL A 22 -1.68 5.16 8.06
C VAL A 22 -2.04 3.84 7.40
N VAL A 23 -1.28 3.46 6.37
CA VAL A 23 -1.32 2.11 5.77
C VAL A 23 0.06 1.46 5.88
N THR A 24 0.08 0.14 6.08
CA THR A 24 1.32 -0.64 6.12
C THR A 24 1.59 -1.34 4.81
N PHE A 25 2.84 -1.75 4.61
CA PHE A 25 3.26 -2.59 3.49
C PHE A 25 2.36 -3.83 3.32
N GLU A 26 2.11 -4.56 4.41
CA GLU A 26 1.31 -5.78 4.40
C GLU A 26 -0.15 -5.50 4.03
N GLN A 27 -0.70 -4.38 4.49
CA GLN A 27 -2.06 -3.99 4.15
C GLN A 27 -2.18 -3.69 2.65
N ILE A 28 -1.19 -3.04 2.03
CA ILE A 28 -1.19 -2.82 0.58
C ILE A 28 -1.11 -4.14 -0.18
N LEU A 29 -0.25 -5.09 0.24
CA LEU A 29 -0.19 -6.41 -0.37
C LEU A 29 -1.52 -7.18 -0.26
N GLN A 30 -2.17 -7.12 0.90
CA GLN A 30 -3.49 -7.74 1.09
C GLN A 30 -4.56 -7.11 0.19
N LEU A 31 -4.52 -5.78 0.00
CA LEU A 31 -5.44 -5.07 -0.91
C LEU A 31 -5.20 -5.47 -2.38
N ASP A 32 -3.96 -5.78 -2.74
CA ASP A 32 -3.59 -6.34 -4.05
C ASP A 32 -3.95 -7.83 -4.20
N GLY A 33 -4.49 -8.46 -3.15
CA GLY A 33 -4.91 -9.86 -3.16
C GLY A 33 -3.78 -10.85 -2.89
N VAL A 34 -2.63 -10.40 -2.38
CA VAL A 34 -1.54 -11.27 -1.94
C VAL A 34 -1.89 -11.89 -0.60
N ASP A 35 -1.91 -13.23 -0.53
CA ASP A 35 -2.01 -13.95 0.75
C ASP A 35 -0.66 -13.94 1.48
N ILE A 36 -0.46 -12.92 2.29
CA ILE A 36 0.77 -12.67 3.07
C ILE A 36 1.13 -13.80 4.05
N ASN A 37 0.22 -14.71 4.38
CA ASN A 37 0.52 -15.86 5.24
C ASN A 37 1.11 -17.05 4.45
N SER A 38 0.98 -17.03 3.13
CA SER A 38 1.40 -18.11 2.23
C SER A 38 2.66 -17.80 1.42
N VAL A 39 3.14 -16.55 1.45
CA VAL A 39 4.28 -16.08 0.66
C VAL A 39 5.35 -15.41 1.53
N ASP A 40 6.60 -15.44 1.07
CA ASP A 40 7.64 -14.58 1.65
C ASP A 40 7.45 -13.14 1.17
N ILE A 41 6.95 -12.30 2.07
CA ILE A 41 6.69 -10.88 1.81
C ILE A 41 7.96 -10.08 1.48
N LYS A 42 9.16 -10.59 1.78
CA LYS A 42 10.44 -9.97 1.40
C LYS A 42 10.73 -10.03 -0.09
N LEU A 43 9.96 -10.83 -0.84
CA LEU A 43 10.02 -10.90 -2.29
C LEU A 43 9.16 -9.84 -2.96
N TYR A 44 8.54 -8.94 -2.20
CA TYR A 44 7.68 -7.89 -2.71
C TYR A 44 8.26 -6.52 -2.37
N ASP A 45 8.03 -5.57 -3.26
CA ASP A 45 8.27 -4.15 -3.04
C ASP A 45 6.92 -3.42 -3.23
N VAL A 46 6.72 -2.34 -2.48
CA VAL A 46 5.56 -1.45 -2.64
C VAL A 46 6.09 -0.05 -2.86
N ASP A 47 5.93 0.46 -4.07
CA ASP A 47 6.20 1.86 -4.37
C ASP A 47 4.93 2.69 -4.17
N TRP A 48 5.07 3.97 -3.86
CA TRP A 48 3.93 4.87 -3.77
C TRP A 48 4.22 6.21 -4.42
N THR A 49 3.16 6.83 -4.94
CA THR A 49 3.18 8.16 -5.53
C THR A 49 1.99 9.00 -5.08
N HIS A 50 2.22 10.30 -4.89
CA HIS A 50 1.18 11.29 -4.63
C HIS A 50 1.60 12.63 -5.23
N GLY A 51 0.95 13.03 -6.33
CA GLY A 51 1.37 14.21 -7.09
C GLY A 51 2.84 14.10 -7.55
N HIS A 52 3.69 15.00 -7.05
CA HIS A 52 5.14 15.00 -7.33
C HIS A 52 5.97 14.23 -6.30
N GLN A 53 5.35 13.71 -5.24
CA GLN A 53 6.01 12.92 -4.22
C GLN A 53 5.99 11.44 -4.58
N LYS A 54 7.07 10.74 -4.24
CA LYS A 54 7.19 9.30 -4.37
C LYS A 54 8.08 8.71 -3.28
N GLY A 55 7.88 7.45 -3.00
CA GLY A 55 8.73 6.68 -2.09
C GLY A 55 8.45 5.20 -2.21
N SER A 56 9.06 4.41 -1.33
CA SER A 56 8.86 2.97 -1.25
C SER A 56 8.59 2.54 0.19
N LEU A 57 7.88 1.44 0.32
CA LEU A 57 7.60 0.72 1.55
C LEU A 57 8.28 -0.64 1.48
N ASN A 58 9.08 -0.93 2.50
CA ASN A 58 9.64 -2.26 2.74
C ASN A 58 8.74 -3.03 3.72
N PRO A 59 8.89 -4.36 3.83
CA PRO A 59 8.23 -5.15 4.86
C PRO A 59 8.34 -4.54 6.27
N GLY A 60 7.22 -4.46 7.00
CA GLY A 60 7.11 -3.77 8.30
C GLY A 60 7.04 -2.24 8.23
N GLY A 61 7.15 -1.65 7.04
CA GLY A 61 7.06 -0.21 6.81
C GLY A 61 5.63 0.31 6.78
N SER A 62 5.47 1.61 7.00
CA SER A 62 4.18 2.28 6.91
C SER A 62 4.32 3.70 6.37
N VAL A 63 3.24 4.23 5.78
CA VAL A 63 3.18 5.61 5.28
C VAL A 63 1.85 6.25 5.66
N GLN A 64 1.88 7.56 5.86
CA GLN A 64 0.65 8.33 6.02
C GLN A 64 -0.09 8.37 4.68
N VAL A 65 -1.37 8.00 4.73
CA VAL A 65 -2.21 7.93 3.53
C VAL A 65 -2.90 9.27 3.27
N GLN A 66 -2.97 9.64 2.00
CA GLN A 66 -3.68 10.83 1.52
C GLN A 66 -4.60 10.45 0.36
N ASN A 67 -5.67 11.22 0.14
CA ASN A 67 -6.58 10.96 -0.98
C ASN A 67 -5.84 11.09 -2.32
N GLY A 68 -6.08 10.11 -3.19
CA GLY A 68 -5.46 10.03 -4.52
C GLY A 68 -4.04 9.46 -4.53
N MET A 69 -3.56 8.94 -3.40
CA MET A 69 -2.29 8.23 -3.33
C MET A 69 -2.38 6.91 -4.11
N ARG A 70 -1.34 6.61 -4.89
CA ARG A 70 -1.23 5.38 -5.67
C ARG A 70 -0.11 4.53 -5.10
N PHE A 71 -0.36 3.24 -5.00
CA PHE A 71 0.58 2.24 -4.54
C PHE A 71 0.77 1.23 -5.66
N ASP A 72 2.01 0.95 -6.03
CA ASP A 72 2.35 -0.09 -6.99
C ASP A 72 2.97 -1.25 -6.20
N ALA A 73 2.22 -2.35 -6.09
CA ALA A 73 2.60 -3.52 -5.33
C ALA A 73 2.98 -4.65 -6.30
N GLY A 74 4.16 -5.24 -6.11
CA GLY A 74 4.62 -6.28 -7.02
C GLY A 74 5.80 -7.06 -6.47
N LYS A 75 6.10 -8.19 -7.11
CA LYS A 75 7.30 -8.96 -6.79
C LYS A 75 8.54 -8.14 -7.13
N SER A 76 9.44 -8.03 -6.16
CA SER A 76 10.76 -7.44 -6.33
C SER A 76 11.51 -8.21 -7.40
N ASN A 77 12.00 -7.51 -8.42
CA ASN A 77 12.79 -8.13 -9.49
C ASN A 77 14.29 -8.25 -9.11
N ARG A 78 14.60 -8.43 -7.82
CA ARG A 78 15.96 -8.69 -7.33
C ARG A 78 16.38 -10.10 -7.77
N SER A 79 16.95 -10.18 -8.97
CA SER A 79 17.61 -11.34 -9.55
C SER A 79 18.93 -11.68 -8.86
#